data_AF-A0A6J3A494-F1
#
_entry.id   AF-A0A6J3A494-F1
#
_cell.length_a   1.000
_cell.length_b   1.000
_cell.length_c   1.000
_cell.angle_alpha   90.00
_cell.angle_beta   90.00
_cell.angle_gamma   90.00
#
_symmetry.space_group_name_H-M   'P 1'
#
loop_
_entity.id
_entity.type
_entity.pdbx_description
1 polymer ?
#
loop_
_entity_poly.entity_id
_entity_poly.type
_entity_poly.pdbx_seq_one_letter_code
_entity_poly.pdbx_strand_id
1 'polypeptide(L)'
;MKLVTVLMLVALPLYCYAGSGCSVLEKAVEDGISPNVSVAEYILSLQEFIDDEDTANAIRELKQCFLIQSNETLDNFEVMMVILAFSDMF
;
A
#
# COMPACT_ATOMS: atom_id res chain seq x y z
N MET A 1 -21.84 23.30 23.02
CA MET A 1 -20.51 22.69 23.30
C MET A 1 -20.52 21.17 23.13
N LYS A 2 -21.47 20.40 23.69
CA LYS A 2 -21.55 18.94 23.49
C LYS A 2 -21.64 18.48 22.02
N LEU A 3 -22.45 19.17 21.20
CA LEU A 3 -22.69 18.75 19.81
C LEU A 3 -21.43 18.85 18.93
N VAL A 4 -20.63 19.91 19.12
CA VAL A 4 -19.38 20.14 18.37
C VAL A 4 -18.34 19.08 18.75
N THR A 5 -18.23 18.72 20.03
CA THR A 5 -17.31 17.66 20.48
C THR A 5 -17.70 16.29 19.94
N VAL A 6 -19.00 15.99 19.85
CA VAL A 6 -19.50 14.74 19.23
C VAL A 6 -19.21 14.72 17.74
N LEU A 7 -19.40 15.83 17.02
CA LEU A 7 -19.07 15.95 15.59
C LEU A 7 -17.57 15.76 15.33
N MET A 8 -16.71 16.35 16.15
CA MET A 8 -15.26 16.16 16.07
C MET A 8 -14.87 14.69 16.29
N LEU A 9 -15.42 14.04 17.32
CA LEU A 9 -15.13 12.63 17.64
C LEU A 9 -15.62 11.65 16.57
N VAL A 10 -16.68 11.98 15.83
CA VAL A 10 -17.16 11.17 14.70
C VAL A 10 -16.30 11.39 13.45
N ALA A 11 -15.72 12.58 13.31
CA ALA A 11 -14.83 12.89 12.20
C ALA A 11 -13.41 12.32 12.42
N LEU A 12 -12.93 12.20 13.68
CA LEU A 12 -11.60 11.63 13.99
C LEU A 12 -11.34 10.25 13.34
N PRO A 13 -12.25 9.26 13.40
CA PRO A 13 -12.08 7.99 12.69
C PRO A 13 -11.97 8.14 11.19
N LEU A 14 -12.71 9.09 10.59
CA LEU A 14 -12.67 9.36 9.14
C LEU A 14 -11.34 9.98 8.71
N TYR A 15 -10.77 10.80 9.59
CA TYR A 15 -9.42 11.33 9.43
C TYR A 15 -8.38 10.20 9.55
N CYS A 16 -8.49 9.32 10.56
CA CYS A 16 -7.56 8.19 10.73
C CYS A 16 -7.71 7.01 9.75
N TYR A 17 -8.64 7.06 8.79
CA TYR A 17 -8.91 5.99 7.79
C TYR A 17 -8.63 6.42 6.35
N ALA A 18 -7.82 7.45 6.14
CA ALA A 18 -7.87 8.25 4.92
C ALA A 18 -7.28 7.64 3.62
N GLY A 19 -7.10 6.32 3.42
CA GLY A 19 -6.26 5.72 2.33
C GLY A 19 -4.96 6.41 1.83
N SER A 20 -4.31 5.85 0.81
CA SER A 20 -3.34 6.61 0.00
C SER A 20 -4.00 7.62 -0.94
N GLY A 21 -5.35 7.59 -1.03
CA GLY A 21 -6.12 8.30 -2.05
C GLY A 21 -6.00 7.68 -3.45
N CYS A 22 -5.20 6.62 -3.61
CA CYS A 22 -4.94 5.92 -4.86
C CYS A 22 -5.10 4.40 -4.67
N SER A 23 -6.30 3.89 -5.00
CA SER A 23 -6.61 2.45 -4.88
C SER A 23 -5.66 1.52 -5.65
N VAL A 24 -5.09 2.00 -6.77
CA VAL A 24 -4.09 1.26 -7.54
C VAL A 24 -2.79 1.11 -6.75
N LEU A 25 -2.34 2.17 -6.08
CA LEU A 25 -1.13 2.13 -5.25
C LEU A 25 -1.32 1.25 -4.02
N GLU A 26 -2.46 1.38 -3.35
CA GLU A 26 -2.84 0.50 -2.23
C GLU A 26 -2.76 -0.97 -2.63
N LYS A 27 -3.40 -1.33 -3.74
CA LYS A 27 -3.39 -2.69 -4.24
C LYS A 27 -2.00 -3.16 -4.66
N ALA A 28 -1.20 -2.30 -5.29
CA ALA A 28 0.18 -2.63 -5.66
C ALA A 28 1.04 -2.95 -4.42
N VAL A 29 0.85 -2.21 -3.33
CA VAL A 29 1.53 -2.48 -2.06
C VAL A 29 1.06 -3.81 -1.46
N GLU A 30 -0.26 -4.01 -1.34
CA GLU A 30 -0.87 -5.22 -0.77
C GLU A 30 -0.44 -6.48 -1.54
N ASP A 31 -0.57 -6.46 -2.87
CA ASP A 31 -0.18 -7.57 -3.74
C ASP A 31 1.35 -7.75 -3.73
N GLY A 32 2.12 -6.68 -3.59
CA GLY A 32 3.58 -6.69 -3.55
C GLY A 32 4.14 -7.43 -2.34
N ILE A 33 3.63 -7.14 -1.14
CA ILE A 33 4.09 -7.76 0.11
C ILE A 33 3.47 -9.13 0.39
N SER A 34 2.35 -9.46 -0.24
CA SER A 34 1.66 -10.74 -0.01
C SER A 34 2.44 -11.93 -0.58
N PRO A 35 2.79 -12.95 0.22
CA PRO A 35 3.43 -14.17 -0.27
C PRO A 35 2.47 -15.05 -1.08
N ASN A 36 1.16 -14.78 -1.00
CA ASN A 36 0.14 -15.54 -1.73
C ASN A 36 -0.06 -15.06 -3.17
N VAL A 37 0.51 -13.90 -3.53
CA VAL A 37 0.48 -13.37 -4.89
C VAL A 37 1.79 -13.76 -5.58
N SER A 38 1.67 -14.55 -6.65
CA SER A 38 2.84 -14.94 -7.44
C SER A 38 3.43 -13.75 -8.19
N VAL A 39 4.69 -13.90 -8.60
CA VAL A 39 5.38 -12.90 -9.44
C VAL A 39 4.63 -12.62 -10.74
N ALA A 40 4.04 -13.66 -11.36
CA ALA A 40 3.28 -13.51 -12.59
C ALA A 40 1.97 -12.74 -12.36
N GLU A 41 1.25 -13.05 -11.29
CA GLU A 41 0.01 -12.34 -10.92
C GLU A 41 0.28 -10.87 -10.60
N TYR A 42 1.39 -10.56 -9.92
CA TYR A 42 1.79 -9.19 -9.62
C TYR A 42 2.16 -8.37 -10.86
N ILE A 43 2.87 -8.97 -11.82
CA ILE A 43 3.16 -8.31 -13.10
C ILE A 43 1.87 -8.06 -13.88
N LEU A 44 0.95 -9.04 -13.90
CA LEU A 44 -0.34 -8.91 -14.56
C LEU A 44 -1.20 -7.82 -13.93
N SER A 45 -1.18 -7.66 -12.60
CA SER A 45 -1.97 -6.61 -11.92
C SER A 45 -1.45 -5.20 -12.20
N LEU A 46 -0.19 -5.05 -12.62
CA LEU A 46 0.45 -3.78 -12.97
C LEU A 46 0.61 -3.56 -14.47
N GLN A 47 0.08 -4.44 -15.33
CA GLN A 47 0.33 -4.43 -16.78
C GLN A 47 0.03 -3.09 -17.46
N GLU A 48 -0.97 -2.34 -17.00
CA GLU A 48 -1.32 -1.02 -17.53
C GLU A 48 -0.20 0.02 -17.34
N PHE A 49 0.73 -0.21 -16.40
CA PHE A 49 1.85 0.68 -16.07
C PHE A 49 3.21 0.14 -16.55
N ILE A 50 3.21 -0.94 -17.33
CA ILE A 50 4.42 -1.60 -17.84
C ILE A 50 4.54 -1.30 -19.33
N ASP A 51 5.35 -0.29 -19.65
CA ASP A 51 5.56 0.17 -21.03
C ASP A 51 6.59 -0.68 -21.80
N ASP A 52 7.51 -1.33 -21.09
CA ASP A 52 8.62 -2.05 -21.68
C ASP A 52 9.11 -3.25 -20.84
N GLU A 53 10.00 -4.04 -21.43
CA GLU A 53 10.59 -5.23 -20.81
C GLU A 53 11.48 -4.87 -19.60
N ASP A 54 12.16 -3.72 -19.65
CA ASP A 54 13.02 -3.27 -18.54
C ASP A 54 12.20 -2.96 -17.29
N THR A 55 11.05 -2.30 -17.45
CA THR A 55 10.07 -2.03 -16.39
C THR A 55 9.48 -3.33 -15.86
N ALA A 56 9.12 -4.26 -16.74
CA ALA A 56 8.65 -5.58 -16.34
C ALA A 56 9.70 -6.36 -15.53
N ASN A 57 10.98 -6.25 -15.90
CA ASN A 57 12.10 -6.84 -15.19
C ASN A 57 12.30 -6.20 -13.81
N ALA A 58 12.26 -4.88 -13.72
CA ALA A 58 12.36 -4.16 -12.44
C ALA A 58 11.23 -4.53 -11.47
N ILE A 59 9.98 -4.61 -11.95
CA ILE A 59 8.83 -5.03 -11.13
C ILE A 59 8.96 -6.50 -10.69
N ARG A 60 9.50 -7.35 -11.55
CA ARG A 60 9.80 -8.76 -11.20
C ARG A 60 10.80 -8.85 -10.06
N GLU A 61 11.90 -8.12 -10.17
CA GLU A 61 12.94 -8.06 -9.14
C GLU A 61 12.38 -7.47 -7.84
N LEU A 62 11.61 -6.39 -7.91
CA LEU A 62 10.93 -5.78 -6.76
C LEU A 62 10.06 -6.79 -6.02
N LYS A 63 9.24 -7.57 -6.74
CA LYS A 63 8.41 -8.61 -6.11
C LYS A 63 9.24 -9.70 -5.46
N GLN A 64 10.31 -10.14 -6.12
CA GLN A 64 11.20 -11.13 -5.53
C GLN A 64 11.88 -10.59 -4.26
N CYS A 65 12.25 -9.31 -4.23
CA CYS A 65 12.79 -8.64 -3.05
C CYS A 65 11.83 -8.70 -1.85
N PHE A 66 10.51 -8.54 -2.07
CA PHE A 66 9.51 -8.72 -1.01
C PHE A 66 9.38 -10.17 -0.56
N LEU A 67 9.36 -11.12 -1.49
CA LEU A 67 9.18 -12.55 -1.18
C LEU A 67 10.33 -13.16 -0.35
N ILE A 68 11.51 -12.54 -0.35
CA ILE A 68 12.65 -12.97 0.47
C ILE A 68 12.71 -12.28 1.85
N GLN A 69 11.84 -11.30 2.14
CA GLN A 69 11.82 -10.63 3.43
C GLN A 69 11.19 -11.51 4.52
N SER A 70 11.48 -11.19 5.78
CA SER A 70 10.79 -11.79 6.92
C SER A 70 9.38 -11.23 7.08
N ASN A 71 8.47 -11.99 7.68
CA ASN A 71 7.12 -11.49 7.99
C ASN A 71 7.18 -10.20 8.82
N GLU A 72 8.07 -10.11 9.82
CA GLU A 72 8.25 -8.88 10.62
C GLU A 72 8.64 -7.68 9.75
N THR A 73 9.50 -7.87 8.74
CA THR A 73 9.88 -6.80 7.81
C THR A 73 8.71 -6.38 6.93
N LEU A 74 7.90 -7.33 6.45
CA LEU A 74 6.73 -7.04 5.62
C LEU A 74 5.64 -6.32 6.43
N ASP A 75 5.38 -6.76 7.66
CA ASP A 75 4.44 -6.11 8.58
C ASP A 75 4.88 -4.66 8.89
N ASN A 76 6.18 -4.45 9.12
CA ASN A 76 6.73 -3.11 9.34
C ASN A 76 6.66 -2.24 8.07
N PHE A 77 6.82 -2.82 6.89
CA PHE A 77 6.66 -2.11 5.63
C PHE A 77 5.20 -1.66 5.42
N GLU A 78 4.22 -2.50 5.75
CA GLU A 78 2.80 -2.12 5.72
C GLU A 78 2.54 -0.92 6.63
N VAL A 79 3.04 -0.95 7.88
CA VAL A 79 2.92 0.18 8.82
C VAL A 79 3.62 1.44 8.28
N MET A 80 4.79 1.29 7.67
CA MET A 80 5.50 2.41 7.04
C MET A 80 4.68 3.01 5.89
N MET A 81 4.10 2.18 5.01
CA MET A 81 3.29 2.64 3.89
C MET A 81 2.01 3.34 4.35
N VAL A 82 1.37 2.84 5.41
CA VAL A 82 0.28 3.53 6.11
C VAL A 82 0.77 4.91 6.55
N ILE A 83 1.83 5.02 7.35
CA ILE A 83 2.31 6.32 7.87
C ILE A 83 2.66 7.31 6.74
N LEU A 84 3.31 6.85 5.67
CA LEU A 84 3.70 7.71 4.54
C LEU A 84 2.51 8.13 3.68
N ALA A 85 1.52 7.25 3.49
CA ALA A 85 0.29 7.56 2.76
C ALA A 85 -0.61 8.55 3.51
N PHE A 86 -0.49 8.61 4.85
CA PHE A 86 -1.30 9.45 5.75
C PHE A 86 -0.61 10.72 6.25
N SER A 87 0.59 11.04 5.75
CA SER A 87 1.40 12.12 6.33
C SER A 87 0.84 13.53 6.15
N ASP A 88 -0.17 13.73 5.30
CA ASP A 88 -0.87 15.01 5.15
C ASP A 88 -1.81 15.36 6.34
N MET A 89 -1.76 14.58 7.42
CA MET A 89 -2.65 14.71 8.57
C MET A 89 -1.94 14.99 9.92
N PHE A 90 -0.74 15.56 9.89
CA PHE A 90 -0.05 16.11 11.05
C PHE A 90 0.45 17.53 10.82
#